data_AF-A0A2S0L5S1-F1
#
_entry.id   AF-A0A2S0L5S1-F1
#
_cell.length_a   1.000
_cell.length_b   1.000
_cell.length_c   1.000
_cell.angle_alpha   90.00
_cell.angle_beta   90.00
_cell.angle_gamma   90.00
#
_symmetry.space_group_name_H-M   'P 1'
#
loop_
_entity.id
_entity.type
_entity.pdbx_description
1 polymer ?
#
loop_
_entity_poly.entity_id
_entity_poly.type
_entity_poly.pdbx_seq_one_letter_code
_entity_poly.pdbx_strand_id
1 'polypeptide(L)'
;MDQIQLAQQICQEAHYGQVDKAGKPYYLHPFAVADMCETEEEKVTAYLHDVLEDSEYDEMYLRMCGFSDKVIEAVKTLTKGVDEDYMQYIDRISQNKLATSVKLADLSHNMDISRIENPGAEDYARVDKYREAMKRLLQGNSH
;
A
#
# COMPACT_ATOMS: atom_id res chain seq x y z
N MET A 1 -23.32 3.72 1.52
CA MET A 1 -22.25 4.22 2.41
C MET A 1 -21.14 4.70 1.50
N ASP A 2 -20.55 5.85 1.79
CA ASP A 2 -19.40 6.36 1.03
C ASP A 2 -18.23 5.38 1.20
N GLN A 3 -17.72 4.83 0.09
CA GLN A 3 -16.66 3.82 0.09
C GLN A 3 -15.36 4.37 0.70
N ILE A 4 -15.07 5.65 0.48
CA ILE A 4 -13.88 6.31 1.05
C ILE A 4 -13.99 6.35 2.57
N GLN A 5 -15.12 6.80 3.10
CA GLN A 5 -15.32 6.90 4.55
C GLN A 5 -15.23 5.52 5.22
N LEU A 6 -15.81 4.50 4.61
CA LEU A 6 -15.73 3.13 5.13
C LEU A 6 -14.29 2.60 5.12
N ALA A 7 -13.53 2.84 4.05
CA ALA A 7 -12.14 2.41 3.96
C ALA A 7 -11.24 3.14 4.96
N GLN A 8 -11.46 4.44 5.19
CA GLN A 8 -10.78 5.22 6.22
C GLN A 8 -11.03 4.67 7.63
N GLN A 9 -12.28 4.32 7.95
CA GLN A 9 -12.64 3.73 9.24
C GLN A 9 -11.93 2.40 9.45
N ILE A 10 -12.00 1.49 8.47
CA ILE A 10 -11.34 0.19 8.55
C ILE A 10 -9.82 0.34 8.67
N CYS A 11 -9.20 1.25 7.93
CA CYS A 11 -7.77 1.55 8.05
C CYS A 11 -7.39 1.99 9.48
N GLN A 12 -8.16 2.90 10.06
CA GLN A 12 -7.90 3.39 11.42
C GLN A 12 -8.09 2.30 12.48
N GLU A 13 -9.09 1.43 12.31
CA GLU A 13 -9.34 0.30 13.19
C GLU A 13 -8.23 -0.77 13.06
N ALA A 14 -7.89 -1.15 11.83
CA ALA A 14 -6.87 -2.15 11.51
C ALA A 14 -5.50 -1.79 12.12
N HIS A 15 -5.14 -0.51 12.05
CA HIS A 15 -3.85 0.00 12.51
C HIS A 15 -3.93 0.70 13.87
N TYR A 16 -5.00 0.46 14.65
CA TYR A 16 -5.15 1.05 15.96
C TYR A 16 -4.02 0.62 16.91
N GLY A 17 -3.28 1.60 17.44
CA GLY A 17 -2.14 1.36 18.33
C GLY A 17 -0.83 0.99 17.60
N GLN A 18 -0.85 0.76 16.28
CA GLN A 18 0.36 0.60 15.47
C GLN A 18 1.05 1.95 15.30
N VAL A 19 2.38 1.96 15.42
CA VAL A 19 3.21 3.14 15.23
C VAL A 19 4.23 2.94 14.13
N ASP A 20 4.55 4.01 13.40
CA ASP A 20 5.64 4.01 12.43
C ASP A 20 7.01 4.08 13.12
N LYS A 21 8.08 4.08 12.32
CA LYS A 21 9.47 4.17 12.82
C LYS A 21 9.76 5.48 13.57
N ALA A 22 8.95 6.51 13.40
CA ALA A 22 9.06 7.80 14.07
C ALA A 22 8.11 7.93 15.27
N GLY A 23 7.40 6.85 15.65
CA GLY A 23 6.47 6.82 16.77
C GLY A 23 5.11 7.49 16.48
N LYS A 24 4.78 7.79 15.22
CA LYS A 24 3.48 8.36 14.82
C LYS A 24 2.47 7.25 14.55
N PRO A 25 1.16 7.50 14.68
CA PRO A 25 0.13 6.51 14.33
C PRO A 25 0.27 6.02 12.88
N TYR A 26 0.31 4.71 12.69
CA TYR A 26 0.61 4.12 11.39
C TYR A 26 -0.42 4.44 10.31
N TYR A 27 -1.71 4.55 10.66
CA TYR A 27 -2.79 4.88 9.70
C TYR A 27 -2.52 6.16 8.90
N LEU A 28 -1.68 7.09 9.39
CA LEU A 28 -1.27 8.28 8.65
C LEU A 28 -0.51 7.95 7.36
N HIS A 29 0.15 6.79 7.29
CA HIS A 29 0.81 6.31 6.09
C HIS A 29 -0.19 5.97 4.97
N PRO A 30 -1.15 5.03 5.12
CA PRO A 30 -2.19 4.79 4.11
C PRO A 30 -2.94 6.06 3.68
N PHE A 31 -3.18 7.00 4.60
CA PHE A 31 -3.80 8.29 4.27
C PHE A 31 -2.92 9.14 3.34
N ALA A 32 -1.63 9.24 3.63
CA ALA A 32 -0.71 9.97 2.76
C ALA A 32 -0.54 9.29 1.39
N VAL A 33 -0.62 7.96 1.31
CA VAL A 33 -0.66 7.23 0.03
C VAL A 33 -1.94 7.57 -0.75
N ALA A 34 -3.10 7.59 -0.07
CA ALA A 34 -4.38 7.94 -0.70
C ALA A 34 -4.43 9.39 -1.20
N ASP A 35 -3.75 10.33 -0.53
CA ASP A 35 -3.62 11.73 -0.98
C ASP A 35 -2.84 11.86 -2.31
N MET A 36 -2.01 10.87 -2.64
CA MET A 36 -1.27 10.80 -3.91
C MET A 36 -2.06 10.09 -5.03
N CYS A 37 -3.24 9.53 -4.71
CA CYS A 37 -4.11 8.85 -5.66
C CYS A 37 -5.17 9.78 -6.26
N GLU A 38 -5.60 9.50 -7.49
CA GLU A 38 -6.53 10.38 -8.22
C GLU A 38 -7.98 9.89 -8.12
N THR A 39 -8.19 8.60 -8.38
CA THR A 39 -9.54 8.03 -8.47
C THR A 39 -10.07 7.53 -7.12
N GLU A 40 -11.39 7.42 -7.00
CA GLU A 40 -12.03 6.85 -5.81
C GLU A 40 -11.55 5.42 -5.52
N GLU A 41 -11.45 4.57 -6.55
CA GLU A 41 -10.98 3.20 -6.40
C GLU A 41 -9.53 3.12 -5.93
N GLU A 42 -8.64 3.97 -6.46
CA GLU A 42 -7.25 4.05 -6.00
C GLU A 42 -7.17 4.52 -4.55
N LYS A 43 -7.96 5.53 -4.16
CA LYS A 43 -8.00 6.02 -2.78
C LYS A 43 -8.49 4.95 -1.82
N VAL A 44 -9.60 4.29 -2.13
CA VAL A 44 -10.13 3.18 -1.34
C VAL A 44 -9.09 2.07 -1.20
N THR A 45 -8.44 1.69 -2.30
CA THR A 45 -7.39 0.66 -2.29
C THR A 45 -6.18 1.11 -1.46
N ALA A 46 -5.77 2.38 -1.56
CA ALA A 46 -4.67 2.95 -0.79
C ALA A 46 -4.94 2.97 0.71
N TYR A 47 -6.17 3.28 1.15
CA TYR A 47 -6.51 3.16 2.57
C TYR A 47 -6.41 1.72 3.09
N LEU A 48 -6.67 0.73 2.23
CA LEU A 48 -6.75 -0.68 2.60
C LEU A 48 -5.47 -1.48 2.33
N HIS A 49 -4.44 -0.89 1.70
CA HIS A 49 -3.36 -1.67 1.09
C HIS A 49 -2.54 -2.54 2.06
N ASP A 50 -2.39 -2.10 3.31
CA ASP A 50 -1.69 -2.83 4.37
C ASP A 50 -2.64 -3.57 5.31
N VAL A 51 -3.95 -3.42 5.16
CA VAL A 51 -4.94 -3.94 6.11
C VAL A 51 -4.86 -5.47 6.21
N LEU A 52 -4.70 -6.17 5.09
CA LEU A 52 -4.59 -7.63 5.09
C LEU A 52 -3.21 -8.13 5.53
N GLU A 53 -2.19 -7.27 5.50
CA GLU A 53 -0.80 -7.64 5.86
C GLU A 53 -0.55 -7.44 7.35
N ASP A 54 -1.07 -6.35 7.93
CA ASP A 54 -0.70 -5.88 9.27
C ASP A 54 -1.84 -5.94 10.30
N SER A 55 -2.99 -6.55 9.96
CA SER A 55 -4.13 -6.66 10.88
C SER A 55 -4.77 -8.06 10.88
N GLU A 56 -5.82 -8.23 11.69
CA GLU A 56 -6.60 -9.46 11.77
C GLU A 56 -7.65 -9.61 10.67
N TYR A 57 -7.85 -8.58 9.84
CA TYR A 57 -8.86 -8.59 8.78
C TYR A 57 -8.42 -9.41 7.56
N ASP A 58 -9.38 -10.08 6.94
CA ASP A 58 -9.18 -10.91 5.75
C ASP A 58 -9.99 -10.42 4.54
N GLU A 59 -9.78 -11.06 3.38
CA GLU A 59 -10.51 -10.76 2.14
C GLU A 59 -12.03 -10.90 2.30
N MET A 60 -12.49 -11.84 3.13
CA MET A 60 -13.90 -12.11 3.36
C MET A 60 -14.55 -10.95 4.11
N TYR A 61 -13.86 -10.38 5.11
CA TYR A 61 -14.33 -9.20 5.83
C TYR A 61 -14.54 -8.00 4.89
N LEU A 62 -13.57 -7.70 4.03
CA LEU A 62 -13.69 -6.61 3.05
C LEU A 62 -14.85 -6.83 2.09
N ARG A 63 -15.07 -8.08 1.67
CA ARG A 63 -16.23 -8.47 0.84
C ARG A 63 -17.55 -8.25 1.57
N MET A 64 -17.64 -8.61 2.84
CA MET A 64 -18.84 -8.40 3.66
C MET A 64 -19.14 -6.92 3.90
N CYS A 65 -18.10 -6.07 3.96
CA CYS A 65 -18.23 -4.62 4.03
C CYS A 65 -18.77 -4.00 2.72
N GLY A 66 -18.78 -4.75 1.62
CA GLY A 66 -19.35 -4.34 0.34
C GLY A 66 -18.38 -3.65 -0.60
N PHE A 67 -17.06 -3.82 -0.41
CA PHE A 67 -16.08 -3.37 -1.41
C PHE A 67 -16.20 -4.20 -2.69
N SER A 68 -15.87 -3.58 -3.82
CA SER A 68 -15.92 -4.26 -5.13
C SER A 68 -14.85 -5.34 -5.25
N ASP A 69 -15.10 -6.36 -6.06
CA ASP A 69 -14.10 -7.39 -6.38
C ASP A 69 -12.80 -6.78 -6.90
N LYS A 70 -12.89 -5.71 -7.69
CA LYS A 70 -11.73 -5.00 -8.23
C LYS A 70 -10.83 -4.42 -7.14
N VAL A 71 -11.42 -3.79 -6.11
CA VAL A 71 -10.67 -3.26 -4.95
C VAL A 71 -10.08 -4.41 -4.14
N ILE A 72 -10.88 -5.44 -3.84
CA ILE A 72 -10.42 -6.58 -3.02
C ILE A 72 -9.25 -7.30 -3.70
N GLU A 73 -9.35 -7.57 -5.00
CA GLU A 73 -8.25 -8.18 -5.76
C GLU A 73 -7.01 -7.28 -5.80
N ALA A 74 -7.15 -5.96 -5.87
CA ALA A 74 -6.02 -5.04 -5.80
C ALA A 74 -5.36 -5.03 -4.42
N VAL A 75 -6.13 -4.99 -3.32
CA VAL A 75 -5.61 -5.06 -1.95
C VAL A 75 -4.89 -6.38 -1.72
N LYS A 76 -5.49 -7.51 -2.10
CA LYS A 76 -4.83 -8.83 -2.09
C LYS A 76 -3.55 -8.86 -2.93
N THR A 77 -3.57 -8.17 -4.07
CA THR A 77 -2.39 -8.08 -4.93
C THR A 77 -1.27 -7.31 -4.22
N LEU A 78 -1.61 -6.31 -3.40
CA LEU A 78 -0.69 -5.50 -2.61
C LEU A 78 -0.22 -6.20 -1.33
N THR A 79 -0.91 -7.21 -0.83
CA THR A 79 -0.45 -8.03 0.30
C THR A 79 0.67 -8.96 -0.16
N LYS A 80 1.84 -8.86 0.47
CA LYS A 80 3.00 -9.69 0.15
C LYS A 80 2.87 -11.06 0.84
N GLY A 81 3.18 -12.13 0.12
CA GLY A 81 3.24 -13.47 0.73
C GLY A 81 4.41 -13.60 1.72
N VAL A 82 4.20 -14.41 2.77
CA VAL A 82 5.18 -14.66 3.86
C VAL A 82 6.56 -15.03 3.30
N ASP A 83 6.62 -15.93 2.32
CA ASP A 83 7.87 -16.40 1.69
C ASP A 83 8.03 -15.92 0.23
N GLU A 84 7.25 -14.93 -0.18
CA GLU A 84 7.29 -14.43 -1.56
C GLU A 84 8.56 -13.59 -1.77
N ASP A 85 9.31 -13.90 -2.84
CA ASP A 85 10.42 -13.05 -3.26
C ASP A 85 9.91 -11.65 -3.62
N TYR A 86 10.65 -10.63 -3.22
CA TYR A 86 10.20 -9.26 -3.40
C TYR A 86 10.04 -8.87 -4.87
N MET A 87 10.89 -9.35 -5.78
CA MET A 87 10.75 -9.01 -7.20
C MET A 87 9.62 -9.79 -7.86
N GLN A 88 9.37 -11.03 -7.42
CA GLN A 88 8.17 -11.78 -7.82
C GLN A 88 6.87 -11.10 -7.36
N TYR A 89 6.86 -10.56 -6.14
CA TYR A 89 5.76 -9.74 -5.62
C TYR A 89 5.53 -8.49 -6.50
N ILE A 90 6.59 -7.76 -6.85
CA ILE A 90 6.50 -6.60 -7.75
C ILE A 90 6.02 -7.01 -9.16
N ASP A 91 6.45 -8.17 -9.66
CA ASP A 91 5.95 -8.73 -10.93
C ASP A 91 4.46 -9.00 -10.88
N ARG A 92 3.97 -9.61 -9.80
CA ARG A 92 2.54 -9.87 -9.60
C ARG A 92 1.74 -8.57 -9.55
N ILE A 93 2.24 -7.56 -8.84
CA ILE A 93 1.61 -6.22 -8.79
C ILE A 93 1.51 -5.61 -10.20
N SER A 94 2.55 -5.74 -11.02
CA SER A 94 2.57 -5.15 -12.38
C SER A 94 1.45 -5.65 -13.29
N GLN A 95 0.84 -6.80 -12.98
CA GLN A 95 -0.27 -7.37 -13.75
C GLN A 95 -1.64 -6.80 -13.35
N ASN A 96 -1.72 -6.02 -12.27
CA ASN A 96 -2.93 -5.37 -11.80
C ASN A 96 -2.74 -3.84 -11.81
N LYS A 97 -3.45 -3.16 -12.72
CA LYS A 97 -3.30 -1.70 -12.92
C LYS A 97 -3.62 -0.88 -11.66
N LEU A 98 -4.68 -1.26 -10.94
CA LEU A 98 -5.10 -0.57 -9.73
C LEU A 98 -4.07 -0.75 -8.60
N ALA A 99 -3.59 -1.98 -8.41
CA ALA A 99 -2.51 -2.27 -7.45
C ALA A 99 -1.21 -1.54 -7.84
N THR A 100 -0.90 -1.48 -9.14
CA THR A 100 0.30 -0.76 -9.64
C THR A 100 0.25 0.72 -9.31
N SER A 101 -0.88 1.41 -9.57
CA SER A 101 -1.05 2.82 -9.21
C SER A 101 -0.79 3.06 -7.72
N VAL A 102 -1.42 2.26 -6.86
CA VAL A 102 -1.28 2.39 -5.41
C VAL A 102 0.15 2.05 -4.95
N LYS A 103 0.78 1.02 -5.52
CA LYS A 103 2.15 0.66 -5.16
C LYS A 103 3.16 1.74 -5.56
N LEU A 104 2.94 2.42 -6.67
CA LEU A 104 3.79 3.55 -7.06
C LEU A 104 3.67 4.72 -6.08
N ALA A 105 2.45 5.02 -5.60
CA ALA A 105 2.22 6.02 -4.55
C ALA A 105 2.88 5.61 -3.22
N ASP A 106 2.69 4.37 -2.78
CA ASP A 106 3.32 3.78 -1.59
C ASP A 106 4.86 3.90 -1.66
N LEU A 107 5.48 3.40 -2.73
CA LEU A 107 6.93 3.48 -2.92
C LEU A 107 7.42 4.93 -2.93
N SER A 108 6.69 5.84 -3.57
CA SER A 108 7.05 7.26 -3.58
C SER A 108 7.07 7.86 -2.18
N HIS A 109 6.04 7.59 -1.38
CA HIS A 109 5.94 8.06 -0.01
C HIS A 109 7.00 7.42 0.91
N ASN A 110 7.31 6.14 0.70
CA ASN A 110 8.29 5.39 1.48
C ASN A 110 9.74 5.72 1.10
N MET A 111 9.98 6.24 -0.09
CA MET A 111 11.29 6.72 -0.54
C MET A 111 11.62 8.15 -0.08
N ASP A 112 10.68 8.86 0.53
CA ASP A 112 10.93 10.20 1.08
C ASP A 112 11.81 10.12 2.34
N ILE A 113 13.13 10.07 2.10
CA ILE A 113 14.15 9.97 3.14
C ILE A 113 14.22 11.20 4.04
N SER A 114 13.66 12.34 3.60
CA SER A 114 13.65 13.58 4.39
C SER A 114 12.81 13.47 5.66
N ARG A 115 11.95 12.46 5.74
CA ARG A 115 11.12 12.14 6.91
C ARG A 115 11.86 11.39 8.01
N ILE A 116 13.08 10.92 7.74
CA ILE A 116 13.92 10.20 8.69
C ILE A 116 14.94 11.20 9.26
N GLU A 117 14.92 11.41 10.57
CA GLU A 117 15.78 12.41 11.23
C GLU A 117 17.28 12.10 11.07
N ASN A 118 17.65 10.83 11.17
CA ASN A 118 19.03 10.36 11.08
C ASN A 118 19.12 9.10 10.17
N PRO A 119 19.04 9.25 8.84
CA PRO A 119 18.98 8.10 7.93
C PRO A 119 20.30 7.33 7.93
N GLY A 120 20.20 6.01 8.09
CA GLY A 120 21.34 5.09 8.10
C GLY A 120 21.53 4.37 6.76
N ALA A 121 22.59 3.54 6.68
CA ALA A 121 22.88 2.74 5.48
C ALA A 121 21.71 1.82 5.06
N GLU A 122 20.96 1.29 6.03
CA GLU A 122 19.78 0.46 5.77
C GLU A 122 18.65 1.23 5.10
N ASP A 123 18.46 2.50 5.43
CA ASP A 123 17.44 3.35 4.80
C ASP A 123 17.78 3.62 3.34
N TYR A 124 19.03 3.98 3.04
CA TYR A 124 19.48 4.18 1.67
C TYR A 124 19.39 2.88 0.84
N ALA A 125 19.80 1.74 1.39
CA ALA A 125 19.68 0.45 0.73
C ALA A 125 18.22 0.08 0.42
N ARG A 126 17.30 0.39 1.35
CA ARG A 126 15.85 0.23 1.14
C ARG A 126 15.32 1.16 0.05
N VAL A 127 15.76 2.41 0.02
CA VAL A 127 15.38 3.36 -1.06
C VAL A 127 15.87 2.85 -2.41
N ASP A 128 17.10 2.34 -2.51
CA ASP A 128 17.61 1.79 -3.77
C ASP A 128 16.81 0.56 -4.22
N LYS A 129 16.44 -0.33 -3.29
CA LYS A 129 15.52 -1.44 -3.57
C LYS A 129 14.17 -0.95 -4.11
N TYR A 130 13.60 0.10 -3.52
CA TYR A 130 12.32 0.68 -3.96
C TYR A 130 12.41 1.40 -5.31
N ARG A 131 13.55 2.02 -5.64
CA ARG A 131 13.79 2.59 -6.97
C ARG A 131 13.77 1.53 -8.06
N GLU A 132 14.38 0.36 -7.81
CA GLU A 132 14.34 -0.75 -8.77
C GLU A 132 12.93 -1.33 -8.94
N ALA A 133 12.16 -1.45 -7.85
CA ALA A 133 10.75 -1.83 -7.92
C ALA A 133 9.92 -0.84 -8.76
N MET A 134 10.09 0.46 -8.51
CA MET A 134 9.39 1.51 -9.25
C MET A 134 9.72 1.49 -10.74
N LYS A 135 10.99 1.33 -11.12
CA LYS A 135 11.40 1.18 -12.53
C LYS A 135 10.68 0.00 -13.19
N ARG A 136 10.61 -1.14 -12.50
CA ARG A 136 9.96 -2.35 -13.01
C ARG A 136 8.46 -2.16 -13.23
N LEU A 137 7.77 -1.52 -12.28
CA LEU A 137 6.34 -1.20 -12.40
C LEU A 137 6.06 -0.23 -13.55
N LEU A 138 6.90 0.79 -13.75
CA LEU A 138 6.74 1.76 -14.84
C LEU A 138 7.00 1.14 -16.23
N GLN A 139 7.94 0.19 -16.33
CA GLN A 139 8.20 -0.54 -17.58
C GLN A 139 7.05 -1.48 -17.95
N GLY A 140 6.45 -2.16 -16.97
CA GLY A 140 5.30 -3.05 -17.18
C GLY A 140 4.02 -2.31 -17.61
N ASN A 141 3.89 -1.03 -17.28
CA ASN A 141 2.73 -0.20 -17.62
C ASN A 141 2.78 0.43 -19.03
N SER A 142 3.84 0.16 -19.81
CA SER A 142 4.09 0.78 -21.12
C SER A 142 3.47 0.02 -22.32
N HIS A 143 2.46 -0.84 -22.10
CA HIS A 143 1.84 -1.69 -23.12
C HIS A 143 0.31 -1.55 -23.19
#